data_AF-A0A9D9WPI0-F1
#
_entry.id   AF-A0A9D9WPI0-F1
#
_cell.length_a   1.000
_cell.length_b   1.000
_cell.length_c   1.000
_cell.angle_alpha   90.00
_cell.angle_beta   90.00
_cell.angle_gamma   90.00
#
_symmetry.space_group_name_H-M   'P 1'
#
loop_
_entity.id
_entity.type
_entity.pdbx_description
1 polymer ?
#
loop_
_entity_poly.entity_id
_entity_poly.type
_entity_poly.pdbx_seq_one_letter_code
_entity_poly.pdbx_strand_id
1 'polypeptide(L)'
;MIKNDIFLPDEMEKDREILEKTLKKIIFMETERINDVEGLPVTTSKFGGNPYFPKNADYPKNENGVPLSMLAQINFNEIFTQQNISEELEQDSELKYLPRKGILSFFIDYYDDVLGSDFGKNEKKTGYRVM
;
A
#
# COMPACT_ATOMS: atom_id res chain seq x y z
N MET A 1 11.42 7.85 -2.47
CA MET A 1 11.65 9.30 -2.72
C MET A 1 10.35 10.05 -2.46
N ILE A 2 10.39 11.19 -1.76
CA ILE A 2 9.25 12.09 -1.57
C ILE A 2 9.30 13.19 -2.65
N LYS A 3 8.20 13.43 -3.37
CA LYS A 3 8.09 14.45 -4.44
C LYS A 3 7.10 15.55 -4.05
N ASN A 4 7.44 16.81 -4.31
CA ASN A 4 6.59 17.98 -4.04
C ASN A 4 6.43 18.96 -5.22
N ASP A 5 7.13 18.79 -6.35
CA ASP A 5 7.03 19.74 -7.48
C ASP A 5 5.86 19.39 -8.40
N ILE A 6 5.08 20.42 -8.79
CA ILE A 6 3.95 20.29 -9.71
C ILE A 6 4.21 21.05 -11.01
N PHE A 7 4.19 20.29 -12.10
CA PHE A 7 4.10 20.82 -13.45
C PHE A 7 2.62 20.97 -13.81
N LEU A 8 2.21 22.16 -14.24
CA LEU A 8 0.84 22.47 -14.62
C LEU A 8 0.78 22.80 -16.12
N PRO A 9 -0.22 22.28 -16.86
CA PRO A 9 -0.55 22.79 -18.19
C PRO A 9 -0.97 24.27 -18.12
N ASP A 10 -0.74 25.01 -19.21
CA ASP A 10 -1.01 26.46 -19.30
C ASP A 10 -2.44 26.82 -18.87
N GLU A 11 -3.44 25.98 -19.19
CA GLU A 11 -4.84 26.22 -18.86
C GLU A 11 -5.13 26.15 -17.34
N MET A 12 -4.26 25.49 -16.58
CA MET A 12 -4.39 25.29 -15.12
C MET A 12 -3.52 26.25 -14.30
N GLU A 13 -2.68 27.07 -14.94
CA GLU A 13 -1.83 28.05 -14.24
C GLU A 13 -2.64 29.06 -13.41
N LYS A 14 -3.85 29.40 -13.86
CA LYS A 14 -4.79 30.26 -13.13
C LYS A 14 -5.15 29.72 -11.74
N ASP A 15 -5.06 28.41 -11.53
CA ASP A 15 -5.43 27.72 -10.30
C ASP A 15 -4.20 27.31 -9.46
N ARG A 16 -2.98 27.68 -9.89
CA ARG A 16 -1.70 27.27 -9.27
C ARG A 16 -1.67 27.46 -7.76
N GLU A 17 -2.02 28.66 -7.28
CA GLU A 17 -1.94 28.99 -5.86
C GLU A 17 -2.85 28.07 -5.00
N ILE A 18 -4.01 27.68 -5.54
CA ILE A 18 -4.92 26.76 -4.86
C ILE A 18 -4.34 25.34 -4.89
N LEU A 19 -3.83 24.90 -6.04
CA LEU A 19 -3.26 23.56 -6.20
C LEU A 19 -2.02 23.34 -5.35
N GLU A 20 -1.12 24.32 -5.28
CA GLU A 20 0.09 24.28 -4.44
C GLU A 20 -0.23 24.12 -2.95
N LYS A 21 -1.34 24.73 -2.48
CA LYS A 21 -1.82 24.55 -1.10
C LYS A 21 -2.39 23.15 -0.83
N THR A 22 -2.71 22.38 -1.86
CA THR A 22 -3.24 21.01 -1.73
C THR A 22 -2.16 19.93 -1.89
N LEU A 23 -0.92 20.31 -2.17
CA LEU A 23 0.19 19.36 -2.32
C LEU A 23 0.42 18.60 -1.01
N LYS A 24 0.51 17.28 -1.14
CA LYS A 24 0.81 16.36 -0.04
C LYS A 24 2.07 15.59 -0.36
N LYS A 25 2.91 15.37 0.64
CA LYS A 25 4.04 14.44 0.53
C LYS A 25 3.50 13.04 0.28
N ILE A 26 4.13 12.33 -0.64
CA ILE A 26 3.82 10.94 -0.96
C ILE A 26 5.07 10.07 -0.87
N ILE A 27 4.90 8.82 -0.45
CA ILE A 27 5.94 7.81 -0.56
C ILE A 27 5.77 7.14 -1.92
N PHE A 28 6.68 7.45 -2.84
CA PHE A 28 6.68 6.80 -4.15
C PHE A 28 7.36 5.44 -4.07
N MET A 29 6.69 4.40 -4.57
CA MET A 29 7.21 3.04 -4.66
C MET A 29 7.49 2.69 -6.12
N GLU A 30 8.75 2.39 -6.42
CA GLU A 30 9.15 1.84 -7.71
C GLU A 30 9.09 0.32 -7.63
N THR A 31 8.73 -0.32 -8.74
CA THR A 31 8.52 -1.77 -8.79
C THR A 31 9.26 -2.36 -9.97
N GLU A 32 9.78 -3.56 -9.76
CA GLU A 32 10.36 -4.40 -10.80
C GLU A 32 9.80 -5.81 -10.69
N ARG A 33 9.72 -6.50 -11.83
CA ARG A 33 9.29 -7.89 -11.83
C ARG A 33 10.44 -8.77 -11.34
N ILE A 34 10.21 -9.46 -10.22
CA ILE A 34 11.12 -10.47 -9.71
C ILE A 34 10.80 -11.80 -10.40
N ASN A 35 11.76 -12.35 -11.14
CA ASN A 35 11.62 -13.64 -11.82
C ASN A 35 12.12 -14.82 -10.96
N ASP A 36 13.09 -14.56 -10.08
CA ASP A 36 13.63 -15.52 -9.13
C ASP A 36 13.34 -15.05 -7.71
N VAL A 37 12.52 -15.82 -7.00
CA VAL A 37 12.12 -15.52 -5.62
C VAL A 37 13.00 -16.25 -4.60
N GLU A 38 14.00 -17.01 -5.04
CA GLU A 38 14.92 -17.71 -4.16
C GLU A 38 15.71 -16.71 -3.32
N GLY A 39 15.71 -16.92 -2.00
CA GLY A 39 16.36 -16.02 -1.04
C GLY A 39 15.61 -14.73 -0.74
N LEU A 40 14.47 -14.43 -1.39
CA LEU A 40 13.67 -13.25 -1.07
C LEU A 40 12.96 -13.45 0.28
N PRO A 41 13.20 -12.58 1.28
CA PRO A 41 12.51 -12.68 2.56
C PRO A 41 10.99 -12.62 2.38
N VAL A 42 10.25 -13.49 3.08
CA VAL A 42 8.78 -13.49 3.02
C VAL A 42 8.18 -12.15 3.47
N THR A 43 8.91 -11.41 4.30
CA THR A 43 8.56 -10.10 4.84
C THR A 43 8.76 -8.96 3.85
N THR A 44 9.39 -9.17 2.69
CA THR A 44 9.67 -8.09 1.74
C THR A 44 8.41 -7.39 1.26
N SER A 45 8.47 -6.06 1.06
CA SER A 45 7.40 -5.32 0.40
C SER A 45 7.23 -5.81 -1.03
N LYS A 46 6.02 -6.21 -1.43
CA LYS A 46 5.78 -6.83 -2.74
C LYS A 46 4.33 -6.71 -3.18
N PHE A 47 4.11 -6.89 -4.48
CA PHE A 47 2.79 -7.05 -5.08
C PHE A 47 2.60 -8.51 -5.49
N GLY A 48 1.50 -9.13 -5.08
CA GLY A 48 1.25 -10.54 -5.30
C GLY A 48 2.23 -11.49 -4.59
N GLY A 49 2.19 -12.77 -4.97
CA GLY A 49 3.03 -13.81 -4.37
C GLY A 49 2.59 -14.25 -2.98
N ASN A 50 3.50 -14.87 -2.23
CA ASN A 50 3.18 -15.43 -0.91
C ASN A 50 3.30 -14.36 0.20
N PRO A 51 2.24 -14.15 1.02
CA PRO A 51 2.27 -13.22 2.14
C PRO A 51 3.16 -13.71 3.29
N TYR A 52 3.66 -12.78 4.10
CA TYR A 52 3.99 -13.12 5.47
C TYR A 52 2.69 -13.39 6.24
N PHE A 53 2.58 -14.56 6.87
CA PHE A 53 1.39 -14.92 7.63
C PHE A 53 1.73 -15.70 8.91
N PRO A 54 1.21 -15.31 10.08
CA PRO A 54 1.43 -16.05 11.32
C PRO A 54 0.82 -17.45 11.26
N LYS A 55 1.56 -18.48 11.69
CA LYS A 55 1.11 -19.89 11.65
C LYS A 55 -0.17 -20.16 12.46
N ASN A 56 -0.42 -19.37 13.49
CA ASN A 56 -1.54 -19.55 14.42
C ASN A 56 -2.70 -18.56 14.14
N ALA A 57 -2.66 -17.83 13.01
CA ALA A 57 -3.73 -16.92 12.61
C ALA A 57 -4.66 -17.61 11.61
N ASP A 58 -5.94 -17.23 11.62
CA ASP A 58 -6.89 -17.67 10.60
C ASP A 58 -6.66 -16.89 9.30
N TYR A 59 -6.39 -17.63 8.22
CA TYR A 59 -6.18 -17.03 6.91
C TYR A 59 -7.44 -16.34 6.40
N PRO A 60 -7.35 -15.12 5.84
CA PRO A 60 -8.51 -14.38 5.36
C PRO A 60 -9.23 -15.14 4.23
N LYS A 61 -10.56 -15.24 4.35
CA LYS A 61 -11.43 -15.93 3.40
C LYS A 61 -12.62 -15.06 3.01
N ASN A 62 -13.16 -15.31 1.82
CA ASN A 62 -14.43 -14.74 1.38
C ASN A 62 -15.62 -15.39 2.10
N GLU A 63 -16.83 -14.95 1.77
CA GLU A 63 -18.08 -15.47 2.36
C GLU A 63 -18.34 -16.95 2.06
N ASN A 64 -17.76 -17.48 0.99
CA ASN A 64 -17.84 -18.89 0.60
C ASN A 64 -16.72 -19.74 1.24
N GLY A 65 -15.89 -19.15 2.11
CA GLY A 65 -14.76 -19.83 2.75
C GLY A 65 -13.53 -20.02 1.86
N VAL A 66 -13.50 -19.41 0.67
CA VAL A 66 -12.36 -19.46 -0.25
C VAL A 66 -11.28 -18.49 0.25
N PRO A 67 -10.00 -18.92 0.33
CA PRO A 67 -8.89 -18.05 0.73
C PRO A 67 -8.74 -16.83 -0.20
N LEU A 68 -8.57 -15.65 0.38
CA LEU A 68 -8.27 -14.43 -0.38
C LEU A 68 -6.82 -14.44 -0.86
N SER A 69 -6.53 -13.80 -1.99
CA SER A 69 -5.17 -13.66 -2.52
C SER A 69 -4.54 -12.36 -2.03
N MET A 70 -3.24 -12.37 -1.73
CA MET A 70 -2.52 -11.14 -1.36
C MET A 70 -2.35 -10.25 -2.61
N LEU A 71 -2.87 -9.03 -2.57
CA LEU A 71 -2.66 -8.01 -3.58
C LEU A 71 -1.31 -7.33 -3.40
N ALA A 72 -1.03 -6.89 -2.17
CA ALA A 72 0.20 -6.20 -1.83
C ALA A 72 0.54 -6.38 -0.34
N GLN A 73 1.83 -6.27 -0.04
CA GLN A 73 2.36 -6.22 1.31
C GLN A 73 3.41 -5.12 1.39
N ILE A 74 3.38 -4.34 2.47
CA ILE A 74 4.30 -3.24 2.74
C ILE A 74 4.98 -3.52 4.07
N ASN A 75 6.29 -3.63 4.05
CA ASN A 75 7.11 -3.73 5.25
C ASN A 75 7.59 -2.33 5.64
N PHE A 76 7.03 -1.78 6.72
CA PHE A 76 7.38 -0.42 7.12
C PHE A 76 8.87 -0.26 7.43
N ASN A 77 9.54 -1.31 7.93
CA ASN A 77 10.99 -1.24 8.14
C ASN A 77 11.75 -0.84 6.86
N GLU A 78 11.35 -1.33 5.68
CA GLU A 78 12.02 -1.03 4.42
C GLU A 78 11.89 0.44 4.03
N ILE A 79 10.75 1.06 4.38
CA ILE A 79 10.51 2.49 4.15
C ILE A 79 11.45 3.34 5.02
N PHE A 80 11.57 3.03 6.31
CA PHE A 80 12.34 3.85 7.26
C PHE A 80 13.86 3.57 7.23
N THR A 81 14.31 2.43 6.69
CA THR A 81 15.74 2.13 6.52
C THR A 81 16.39 2.86 5.35
N GLN A 82 15.61 3.47 4.46
CA GLN A 82 16.16 4.33 3.41
C GLN A 82 16.66 5.64 4.05
N GLN A 83 17.94 5.97 3.83
CA GLN A 83 18.54 7.19 4.38
C GLN A 83 17.74 8.42 3.95
N ASN A 84 17.57 9.39 4.86
CA ASN A 84 16.84 10.66 4.72
C ASN A 84 15.29 10.59 4.78
N ILE A 85 14.65 9.43 4.63
CA ILE A 85 13.17 9.36 4.67
C ILE A 85 12.62 9.53 6.11
N SER A 86 13.30 8.97 7.12
CA SER A 86 12.79 9.00 8.50
C SER A 86 12.62 10.41 9.07
N GLU A 87 13.60 11.29 8.87
CA GLU A 87 13.54 12.68 9.33
C GLU A 87 12.48 13.50 8.58
N GLU A 88 12.38 13.33 7.26
CA GLU A 88 11.39 14.01 6.43
C GLU A 88 9.95 13.62 6.76
N LEU A 89 9.72 12.35 7.12
CA LEU A 89 8.42 11.84 7.55
C LEU A 89 8.05 12.34 8.95
N GLU A 90 9.01 12.45 9.87
CA GLU A 90 8.75 12.95 11.23
C GLU A 90 8.31 14.41 11.26
N GLN A 91 8.81 15.21 10.32
CA GLN A 91 8.43 16.62 10.17
C GLN A 91 7.11 16.80 9.40
N ASP A 92 6.62 15.76 8.71
CA ASP A 92 5.38 15.85 7.95
C ASP A 92 4.14 15.78 8.85
N SER A 93 3.11 16.54 8.51
CA SER A 93 1.88 16.63 9.32
C SER A 93 1.03 15.36 9.31
N GLU A 94 1.10 14.55 8.24
CA GLU A 94 0.29 13.34 8.06
C GLU A 94 1.15 12.08 8.18
N LEU A 95 2.30 12.04 7.50
CA LEU A 95 3.12 10.84 7.38
C LEU A 95 3.87 10.47 8.67
N LYS A 96 4.02 11.41 9.62
CA LYS A 96 4.64 11.13 10.92
C LYS A 96 3.96 10.00 11.68
N TYR A 97 2.66 9.76 11.44
CA TYR A 97 1.85 8.74 12.10
C TYR A 97 1.99 7.33 11.50
N LEU A 98 2.76 7.16 10.41
CA LEU A 98 3.01 5.83 9.86
C LEU A 98 3.74 4.93 10.88
N PRO A 99 3.35 3.65 11.02
CA PRO A 99 4.06 2.71 11.89
C PRO A 99 5.53 2.61 11.49
N ARG A 100 6.46 2.66 12.45
CA ARG A 100 7.91 2.56 12.17
C ARG A 100 8.38 1.14 11.87
N LYS A 101 7.57 0.16 12.25
CA LYS A 101 7.82 -1.27 12.07
C LYS A 101 6.51 -1.99 11.85
N GLY A 102 6.61 -3.22 11.34
CA GLY A 102 5.45 -4.06 11.06
C GLY A 102 5.19 -4.17 9.57
N ILE A 103 4.25 -5.05 9.24
CA ILE A 103 3.89 -5.41 7.88
C ILE A 103 2.40 -5.15 7.72
N LEU A 104 2.04 -4.38 6.69
CA LEU A 104 0.67 -4.13 6.27
C LEU A 104 0.39 -4.92 5.00
N SER A 105 -0.63 -5.76 5.00
CA SER A 105 -1.00 -6.61 3.88
C SER A 105 -2.43 -6.38 3.43
N PHE A 106 -2.63 -6.36 2.12
CA PHE A 106 -3.91 -6.20 1.45
C PHE A 106 -4.27 -7.50 0.73
N PHE A 107 -5.45 -8.03 1.01
CA PHE A 107 -5.97 -9.26 0.42
C PHE A 107 -7.28 -8.98 -0.31
N ILE A 108 -7.47 -9.64 -1.45
CA ILE A 108 -8.64 -9.50 -2.32
C ILE A 108 -9.14 -10.87 -2.78
N ASP A 109 -10.40 -10.96 -3.15
CA ASP A 109 -10.94 -12.14 -3.81
C ASP A 109 -10.57 -12.10 -5.30
N TYR A 110 -9.45 -12.75 -5.64
CA TYR A 110 -8.94 -12.77 -7.02
C TYR A 110 -9.84 -13.54 -8.00
N TYR A 111 -10.70 -14.43 -7.49
CA TYR A 111 -11.58 -15.25 -8.32
C TYR A 111 -12.97 -14.61 -8.52
N ASP A 112 -13.25 -13.53 -7.79
CA ASP A 112 -14.43 -12.70 -7.97
C ASP A 112 -14.25 -11.76 -9.18
N ASP A 113 -15.34 -11.53 -9.92
CA ASP A 113 -15.32 -10.77 -11.18
C ASP A 113 -14.98 -9.28 -10.99
N VAL A 114 -15.19 -8.77 -9.77
CA VAL A 114 -14.88 -7.40 -9.38
C VAL A 114 -13.78 -7.32 -8.31
N LEU A 115 -12.96 -8.37 -8.18
CA LEU A 115 -11.82 -8.44 -7.28
C LEU A 115 -12.19 -8.22 -5.80
N GLY A 116 -13.40 -8.67 -5.41
CA GLY A 116 -13.91 -8.54 -4.05
C GLY A 116 -14.38 -7.13 -3.69
N SER A 117 -14.58 -6.27 -4.69
CA SER A 117 -15.16 -4.93 -4.51
C SER A 117 -16.62 -5.03 -4.09
N ASP A 118 -16.97 -4.41 -2.98
CA ASP A 118 -18.38 -4.27 -2.57
C ASP A 118 -18.92 -2.90 -3.04
N PHE A 119 -19.87 -2.93 -3.98
CA PHE A 119 -20.59 -1.74 -4.46
C PHE A 119 -21.90 -1.49 -3.70
N GLY A 120 -22.20 -2.30 -2.69
CA GLY A 120 -23.37 -2.19 -1.83
C GLY A 120 -23.24 -1.11 -0.76
N LYS A 121 -24.38 -0.69 -0.20
CA LYS A 121 -24.46 0.36 0.84
C LYS A 121 -23.86 -0.02 2.20
N ASN A 122 -23.49 -1.29 2.41
CA ASN A 122 -23.17 -1.81 3.74
C ASN A 122 -21.69 -2.16 3.93
N GLU A 123 -20.82 -1.90 2.94
CA GLU A 123 -19.37 -2.19 2.97
C GLU A 123 -19.06 -3.52 3.67
N LYS A 124 -19.74 -4.60 3.24
CA LYS A 124 -19.41 -5.94 3.71
C LYS A 124 -17.99 -6.23 3.27
N LYS A 125 -17.07 -6.19 4.23
CA LYS A 125 -15.67 -6.56 4.05
C LYS A 125 -15.58 -8.08 3.86
N THR A 126 -16.25 -8.67 2.88
CA THR A 126 -16.20 -10.11 2.61
C THR A 126 -15.23 -10.41 1.47
N GLY A 127 -15.17 -9.54 0.46
CA GLY A 127 -14.28 -9.70 -0.69
C GLY A 127 -12.84 -9.19 -0.49
N TYR A 128 -12.55 -8.48 0.59
CA TYR A 128 -11.19 -7.99 0.88
C TYR A 128 -10.86 -7.96 2.38
N ARG A 129 -9.56 -7.98 2.69
CA ARG A 129 -9.03 -7.83 4.05
C ARG A 129 -7.77 -6.96 4.05
N VAL A 130 -7.63 -6.17 5.11
CA VAL A 130 -6.42 -5.41 5.42
C VAL A 130 -5.94 -5.90 6.78
N MET A 131 -4.68 -6.33 6.86
CA MET A 131 -4.08 -6.96 8.04
C MET A 131 -2.72 -6.37 8.37
#